data_AF-A0A1Q4VJI7-F1
#
_entry.id   AF-A0A1Q4VJI7-F1
#
_cell.length_a   1.000
_cell.length_b   1.000
_cell.length_c   1.000
_cell.angle_alpha   90.00
_cell.angle_beta   90.00
_cell.angle_gamma   90.00
#
_symmetry.space_group_name_H-M   'P 1'
#
loop_
_entity.id
_entity.type
_entity.pdbx_description
1 polymer ?
#
loop_
_entity_poly.entity_id
_entity_poly.type
_entity_poly.pdbx_seq_one_letter_code
_entity_poly.pdbx_strand_id
1 'polypeptide(L)'
;MVEAVGEAERQVRENALPKARDSARERVPEKEEAALLGALAGLVESIGELAGAVGDRVTNRGTARTYTVAGRRLRSEAGNLRGDEDETAARSR
;
A
#
# COMPACT_ATOMS: atom_id res chain seq x y z
N MET A 1 9.11 15.82 -4.77
CA MET A 1 9.05 14.40 -4.30
C MET A 1 8.63 14.33 -2.85
N VAL A 2 9.38 14.89 -1.90
CA VAL A 2 9.02 14.88 -0.46
C VAL A 2 7.61 15.47 -0.23
N GLU A 3 7.29 16.61 -0.85
CA GLU A 3 5.95 17.21 -0.77
C GLU A 3 4.85 16.30 -1.32
N ALA A 4 5.10 15.62 -2.45
CA ALA A 4 4.13 14.70 -3.05
C ALA A 4 3.90 13.45 -2.17
N VAL A 5 4.95 12.94 -1.53
CA VAL A 5 4.84 11.83 -0.55
C VAL A 5 4.09 12.31 0.69
N GLY A 6 4.37 13.52 1.18
CA GLY A 6 3.66 14.12 2.30
C GLY A 6 2.17 14.36 2.00
N GLU A 7 1.83 14.75 0.77
CA GLU A 7 0.45 14.86 0.33
C GLU A 7 -0.27 13.51 0.38
N ALA A 8 0.35 12.46 -0.17
CA ALA A 8 -0.23 11.12 -0.14
C ALA A 8 -0.43 10.61 1.30
N GLU A 9 0.56 10.81 2.17
CA GLU A 9 0.44 10.50 3.60
C GLU A 9 -0.73 11.24 4.24
N ARG A 10 -0.87 12.55 3.95
CA ARG A 10 -1.95 13.38 4.47
C ARG A 10 -3.32 12.89 3.99
N GLN A 11 -3.46 12.58 2.70
CA GLN A 11 -4.71 12.03 2.15
C GLN A 11 -5.13 10.73 2.86
N VAL A 12 -4.18 9.82 3.11
CA VAL A 12 -4.46 8.60 3.87
C VAL A 12 -4.87 8.92 5.31
N ARG A 13 -4.11 9.79 6.00
CA ARG A 13 -4.31 10.07 7.43
C ARG A 13 -5.59 10.87 7.72
N GLU A 14 -5.89 11.86 6.90
CA GLU A 14 -6.98 12.81 7.14
C GLU A 14 -8.29 12.37 6.47
N ASN A 15 -8.25 11.56 5.41
CA ASN A 15 -9.46 11.16 4.69
C ASN A 15 -9.78 9.66 4.77
N ALA A 16 -8.82 8.78 4.51
CA ALA A 16 -9.09 7.34 4.45
C ALA A 16 -9.17 6.69 5.84
N LEU A 17 -8.22 6.99 6.73
CA LEU A 17 -8.16 6.39 8.06
C LEU A 17 -9.37 6.71 8.95
N PRO A 18 -9.89 7.95 9.02
CA PRO A 18 -11.07 8.24 9.82
C PRO A 18 -12.29 7.44 9.36
N LYS A 19 -12.54 7.38 8.04
CA LYS A 19 -13.63 6.58 7.47
C LYS A 19 -13.52 5.11 7.85
N ALA A 20 -12.33 4.52 7.73
CA ALA A 20 -12.10 3.13 8.12
C ALA A 20 -12.32 2.89 9.63
N ARG A 21 -11.95 3.85 10.49
CA ARG A 21 -12.12 3.75 11.95
C ARG A 21 -13.57 3.95 12.39
N ASP A 22 -14.27 4.90 11.79
CA ASP A 22 -15.67 5.20 12.11
C ASP A 22 -16.59 4.05 11.64
N SER A 23 -16.20 3.37 10.56
CA SER A 23 -16.87 2.17 10.04
C SER A 23 -16.56 0.88 10.84
N ALA A 24 -15.76 0.91 11.91
CA ALA A 24 -15.29 -0.31 12.60
C ALA A 24 -16.37 -1.23 13.20
N ARG A 25 -17.65 -0.84 13.16
CA ARG A 25 -18.79 -1.68 13.55
C ARG A 25 -19.48 -2.39 12.38
N GLU A 26 -19.30 -1.92 11.15
CA GLU A 26 -19.85 -2.54 9.95
C GLU A 26 -18.75 -3.31 9.22
N ARG A 27 -19.01 -4.59 8.94
CA ARG A 27 -18.11 -5.39 8.10
C ARG A 27 -18.14 -4.83 6.69
N VAL A 28 -16.98 -4.73 6.06
CA VAL A 28 -16.88 -4.41 4.63
C VAL A 28 -17.61 -5.53 3.87
N PRO A 29 -18.57 -5.23 2.98
CA PRO A 29 -19.18 -6.24 2.11
C PRO A 29 -18.11 -6.93 1.26
N GLU A 30 -18.22 -8.24 1.04
CA GLU A 30 -17.16 -9.03 0.37
C GLU A 30 -16.76 -8.47 -1.01
N LYS A 31 -17.73 -7.95 -1.79
CA LYS A 31 -17.45 -7.30 -3.09
C LYS A 31 -16.65 -6.00 -2.95
N GLU A 32 -16.85 -5.26 -1.87
CA GLU A 32 -16.07 -4.05 -1.55
C GLU A 32 -14.71 -4.41 -0.93
N GLU A 33 -14.62 -5.55 -0.23
CA GLU A 33 -13.38 -6.05 0.36
C GLU A 33 -12.35 -6.41 -0.71
N ALA A 34 -12.75 -7.11 -1.78
CA ALA A 34 -11.87 -7.39 -2.92
C ALA A 34 -11.36 -6.08 -3.56
N ALA A 35 -12.26 -5.11 -3.79
CA ALA A 35 -11.88 -3.82 -4.36
C ALA A 35 -10.92 -3.03 -3.45
N LEU A 36 -11.12 -3.10 -2.13
CA LEU A 36 -10.24 -2.47 -1.14
C LEU A 36 -8.86 -3.13 -1.11
N LEU A 37 -8.79 -4.46 -1.15
CA LEU A 37 -7.54 -5.22 -1.21
C LEU A 37 -6.73 -4.84 -2.45
N GLY A 38 -7.36 -4.80 -3.63
CA GLY A 38 -6.69 -4.38 -4.86
C GLY A 38 -6.20 -2.93 -4.83
N ALA A 39 -7.00 -2.00 -4.28
CA ALA A 39 -6.61 -0.60 -4.11
C ALA A 39 -5.41 -0.45 -3.15
N LEU A 40 -5.41 -1.17 -2.03
CA LEU A 40 -4.29 -1.18 -1.09
C LEU A 40 -3.05 -1.82 -1.71
N ALA A 41 -3.20 -2.92 -2.44
CA ALA A 41 -2.10 -3.57 -3.14
C ALA A 41 -1.41 -2.61 -4.12
N GLY A 42 -2.18 -1.91 -4.96
CA GLY A 42 -1.65 -0.93 -5.91
C GLY A 42 -0.93 0.23 -5.23
N LEU A 43 -1.45 0.74 -4.10
CA LEU A 43 -0.79 1.78 -3.32
C LEU A 43 0.54 1.29 -2.74
N VAL A 44 0.55 0.12 -2.09
CA VAL A 44 1.73 -0.46 -1.45
C VAL A 44 2.81 -0.79 -2.50
N GLU A 45 2.42 -1.31 -3.66
CA GLU A 45 3.32 -1.57 -4.78
C GLU A 45 3.98 -0.28 -5.27
N SER A 46 3.19 0.77 -5.50
CA SER A 46 3.67 2.08 -5.95
C SER A 46 4.68 2.69 -4.97
N ILE A 47 4.43 2.56 -3.65
CA ILE A 47 5.37 3.01 -2.62
C ILE A 47 6.64 2.14 -2.64
N GLY A 48 6.51 0.83 -2.88
CA GLY A 48 7.63 -0.09 -3.01
C GLY A 48 8.53 0.22 -4.22
N GLU A 49 7.95 0.60 -5.36
CA GLU A 49 8.67 1.09 -6.54
C GLU A 49 9.38 2.41 -6.26
N LEU A 50 8.69 3.37 -5.64
CA LEU A 50 9.28 4.65 -5.25
C LEU A 50 10.48 4.45 -4.32
N ALA A 51 10.36 3.60 -3.30
CA ALA A 51 11.46 3.29 -2.39
C ALA A 51 12.67 2.72 -3.14
N GLY A 52 12.46 1.81 -4.10
CA GLY A 52 13.53 1.31 -4.97
C GLY A 52 14.22 2.42 -5.77
N ALA A 53 13.42 3.24 -6.46
CA ALA A 53 13.93 4.35 -7.28
C ALA A 53 14.69 5.40 -6.47
N VAL A 54 14.30 5.65 -5.21
CA VAL A 54 15.06 6.53 -4.30
C VAL A 54 16.34 5.86 -3.82
N GLY A 55 16.30 4.56 -3.52
CA GLY A 55 17.46 3.77 -3.12
C GLY A 55 18.61 3.82 -4.14
N ASP A 56 18.28 3.80 -5.43
CA ASP A 56 19.25 3.88 -6.53
C ASP A 56 19.91 5.26 -6.66
N ARG A 57 19.32 6.29 -6.03
CA ARG A 57 19.75 7.70 -6.16
C ARG A 57 20.46 8.25 -4.93
N VAL A 58 20.38 7.59 -3.78
CA VAL A 58 21.02 8.06 -2.55
C VAL A 58 22.51 7.70 -2.51
N THR A 59 23.34 8.62 -2.02
CA THR A 59 24.80 8.47 -2.02
C THR A 59 25.32 7.67 -0.82
N ASN A 60 24.57 7.64 0.28
CA ASN A 60 24.94 6.88 1.46
C ASN A 60 24.50 5.41 1.32
N ARG A 61 25.47 4.49 1.26
CA ARG A 61 25.26 3.04 1.09
C ARG A 61 24.34 2.42 2.15
N GLY A 62 24.41 2.89 3.40
CA GLY A 62 23.52 2.42 4.47
C GLY A 62 22.07 2.77 4.17
N THR A 63 21.82 4.03 3.78
CA THR A 63 20.47 4.47 3.40
C THR A 63 19.97 3.82 2.11
N ALA A 64 20.85 3.61 1.12
CA ALA A 64 20.52 2.90 -0.12
C ALA A 64 19.98 1.50 0.18
N ARG A 65 20.68 0.76 1.04
CA ARG A 65 20.26 -0.58 1.48
C ARG A 65 18.90 -0.55 2.17
N THR A 66 18.65 0.44 3.03
CA THR A 66 17.34 0.60 3.70
C THR A 66 16.22 0.76 2.67
N TYR A 67 16.38 1.63 1.68
CA TYR A 67 15.41 1.84 0.61
C TYR A 67 15.17 0.58 -0.23
N THR A 68 16.23 -0.11 -0.65
CA THR A 68 16.11 -1.37 -1.42
C THR A 68 15.35 -2.43 -0.63
N VAL A 69 15.67 -2.61 0.65
CA VAL A 69 15.01 -3.60 1.51
C VAL A 69 13.55 -3.22 1.75
N ALA A 70 13.26 -1.95 2.03
CA ALA A 70 11.89 -1.45 2.19
C ALA A 70 11.07 -1.68 0.92
N GLY A 71 11.61 -1.30 -0.25
CA GLY A 71 10.94 -1.50 -1.53
C GLY A 71 10.62 -2.97 -1.83
N ARG A 72 11.56 -3.89 -1.54
CA ARG A 72 11.33 -5.34 -1.69
C ARG A 72 10.21 -5.85 -0.77
N ARG A 73 10.20 -5.43 0.50
CA ARG A 73 9.18 -5.86 1.47
C ARG A 73 7.79 -5.36 1.08
N LEU A 74 7.68 -4.09 0.68
CA LEU A 74 6.41 -3.51 0.25
C LEU A 74 5.86 -4.23 -0.99
N ARG A 75 6.68 -4.49 -2.01
CA ARG A 75 6.23 -5.26 -3.19
C ARG A 75 5.79 -6.68 -2.84
N SER A 76 6.46 -7.33 -1.89
CA SER A 76 6.01 -8.64 -1.39
C SER A 76 4.64 -8.55 -0.73
N GLU A 77 4.41 -7.52 0.07
CA GLU A 77 3.13 -7.32 0.75
C GLU A 77 2.00 -6.97 -0.23
N ALA A 78 2.29 -6.14 -1.24
CA ALA A 78 1.35 -5.91 -2.34
C ALA A 78 0.96 -7.22 -3.04
N GLY A 79 1.91 -8.14 -3.22
CA GLY A 79 1.64 -9.49 -3.75
C GLY A 79 0.71 -10.30 -2.85
N ASN A 80 0.88 -10.26 -1.53
CA ASN A 80 -0.02 -10.91 -0.58
C ASN A 80 -1.45 -10.34 -0.70
N LEU A 81 -1.58 -9.01 -0.71
CA LEU A 81 -2.87 -8.33 -0.83
C LEU A 81 -3.60 -8.68 -2.15
N ARG A 82 -2.88 -8.81 -3.27
CA ARG A 82 -3.47 -9.29 -4.53
C ARG A 82 -3.90 -10.76 -4.46
N GLY A 83 -3.14 -11.60 -3.77
CA GLY A 83 -3.55 -12.99 -3.53
C GLY A 83 -4.87 -13.07 -2.76
N ASP A 84 -5.02 -12.23 -1.72
CA ASP A 84 -6.25 -12.15 -0.93
C ASP A 84 -7.41 -11.52 -1.73
N GLU A 85 -7.12 -10.56 -2.61
CA GLU A 85 -8.09 -10.00 -3.57
C GLU A 85 -8.65 -11.11 -4.47
N ASP A 86 -7.78 -11.91 -5.07
CA ASP A 86 -8.18 -13.01 -5.96
C ASP A 86 -9.03 -14.06 -5.22
N GLU A 87 -8.63 -14.43 -4.00
CA GLU A 87 -9.39 -15.37 -3.17
C GLU A 87 -10.78 -14.80 -2.81
N THR A 88 -10.84 -13.54 -2.41
CA THR A 88 -12.09 -12.87 -2.04
C THR A 88 -13.00 -12.71 -3.24
N ALA A 89 -12.47 -12.27 -4.38
CA ALA A 89 -13.21 -12.17 -5.63
C ALA A 89 -13.74 -13.51 -6.14
N ALA A 90 -13.05 -14.62 -5.87
CA ALA A 90 -13.52 -15.96 -6.20
C ALA A 90 -14.69 -16.41 -5.32
N ARG A 91 -14.72 -16.03 -4.05
CA ARG A 91 -15.80 -16.38 -3.09
C ARG A 91 -17.11 -15.64 -3.36
N SER A 92 -17.05 -14.42 -3.88
CA SER A 92 -18.23 -13.57 -4.11
C SER A 92 -18.90 -13.71 -5.49
N ARG A 93 -18.50 -14.72 -6.29
CA ARG A 93 -19.09 -15.08 -7.59
C ARG A 93 -20.18 -16.12 -7.43
#